data_AF-A0A974WTR5-F1
#
_entry.id   AF-A0A974WTR5-F1
#
_cell.length_a   1.000
_cell.length_b   1.000
_cell.length_c   1.000
_cell.angle_alpha   90.00
_cell.angle_beta   90.00
_cell.angle_gamma   90.00
#
_symmetry.space_group_name_H-M   'P 1'
#
loop_
_entity.id
_entity.type
_entity.pdbx_description
1 polymer ?
#
loop_
_entity_poly.entity_id
_entity_poly.type
_entity_poly.pdbx_seq_one_letter_code
_entity_poly.pdbx_strand_id
1 'polypeptide(L)'
;MLKIITYAMIFTAVAVTAADNAASRDIDELKLPNGRILKHPYIMNKTPTGVAVAHDEGAKFIKYKDMPVDVAKKLGYSPKSAQKYEEKLKKRRQQQAVKKAREAEAKKKYDALYKKRMQKYRIHELERKIKEYKVRIKRLEYEIPRLEKDKSKFRDEAVDLSKPAGGNSGTCFWRGGFVANSSSRRSEHRKRYKVVSSLGNEYSKISFRLEEYKDEFERKSLEIEEMENQLAAMKKKSGQNGFFSKLF
;
A
#
# COMPACT_ATOMS: atom_id res chain seq x y z
N MET A 1 3.53 13.85 37.10
CA MET A 1 3.26 12.62 37.87
C MET A 1 2.24 12.91 38.98
N LEU A 2 0.96 13.14 38.65
CA LEU A 2 -0.04 13.59 39.63
C LEU A 2 -1.48 13.23 39.19
N LYS A 3 -1.70 12.00 38.70
CA LYS A 3 -3.01 11.49 38.23
C LYS A 3 -3.26 10.03 38.64
N ILE A 4 -2.74 9.60 39.80
CA ILE A 4 -2.86 8.20 40.26
C ILE A 4 -3.73 8.08 41.53
N ILE A 5 -4.11 9.18 42.20
CA ILE A 5 -4.71 9.13 43.55
C ILE A 5 -6.26 9.15 43.55
N THR A 6 -6.93 9.49 42.45
CA THR A 6 -8.40 9.68 42.42
C THR A 6 -9.24 8.43 42.11
N TYR A 7 -8.64 7.24 42.01
CA TYR A 7 -9.37 5.99 41.73
C TYR A 7 -9.71 5.15 42.97
N ALA A 8 -9.27 5.56 44.17
CA ALA A 8 -9.48 4.79 45.40
C ALA A 8 -10.80 5.09 46.16
N MET A 9 -11.62 6.04 45.69
CA MET A 9 -12.84 6.50 46.39
C MET A 9 -14.17 6.22 45.65
N ILE A 10 -14.24 5.24 44.75
CA ILE A 10 -15.49 4.86 44.04
C ILE A 10 -15.83 3.37 44.26
N PHE A 11 -15.18 2.68 45.21
CA PHE A 11 -15.44 1.26 45.49
C PHE A 11 -16.33 0.96 46.71
N THR A 12 -16.84 1.98 47.41
CA THR A 12 -17.60 1.83 48.68
C THR A 12 -19.09 2.19 48.57
N ALA A 13 -19.73 1.97 47.42
CA ALA A 13 -21.18 2.25 47.26
C ALA A 13 -21.96 1.19 46.45
N VAL A 14 -21.54 -0.08 46.46
CA VAL A 14 -22.27 -1.18 45.77
C VAL A 14 -22.45 -2.40 46.67
N ALA A 15 -22.93 -2.21 47.90
CA ALA A 15 -23.13 -3.32 48.86
C ALA A 15 -24.52 -3.36 49.54
N VAL A 16 -25.56 -2.74 48.95
CA VAL A 16 -26.91 -2.69 49.57
C VAL A 16 -28.06 -3.06 48.61
N THR A 17 -27.88 -4.06 47.73
CA THR A 17 -29.00 -4.58 46.89
C THR A 17 -29.05 -6.12 46.77
N ALA A 18 -28.43 -6.86 47.69
CA ALA A 18 -28.43 -8.33 47.65
C ALA A 18 -29.51 -9.03 48.50
N ALA A 19 -30.30 -8.29 49.30
CA ALA A 19 -31.20 -8.91 50.29
C ALA A 19 -32.59 -9.36 49.75
N ASP A 20 -33.02 -8.90 48.58
CA ASP A 20 -34.37 -9.21 48.05
C ASP A 20 -34.44 -10.45 47.13
N ASN A 21 -33.32 -11.14 46.88
CA ASN A 21 -33.30 -12.32 46.00
C ASN A 21 -33.60 -13.66 46.71
N ALA A 22 -33.86 -13.66 48.02
CA ALA A 22 -34.13 -14.89 48.77
C ALA A 22 -35.59 -15.39 48.65
N ALA A 23 -36.51 -14.57 48.15
CA ALA A 23 -37.95 -14.90 48.11
C ALA A 23 -38.45 -15.58 46.82
N SER A 24 -37.57 -16.03 45.91
CA SER A 24 -37.96 -16.69 44.65
C SER A 24 -37.57 -18.17 44.54
N ARG A 25 -37.25 -18.82 45.67
CA ARG A 25 -37.05 -20.28 45.79
C ARG A 25 -38.38 -20.84 46.31
N ASP A 26 -39.20 -21.63 45.61
CA ASP A 26 -39.00 -22.57 44.52
C ASP A 26 -40.24 -22.52 43.62
N ILE A 27 -40.04 -22.28 42.32
CA ILE A 27 -41.07 -22.59 41.31
C ILE A 27 -40.49 -23.76 40.54
N ASP A 28 -40.99 -24.97 40.80
CA ASP A 28 -40.51 -26.18 40.10
C ASP A 28 -40.82 -26.10 38.60
N GLU A 29 -42.02 -25.59 38.26
CA GLU A 29 -42.49 -25.48 36.89
C GLU A 29 -43.25 -24.17 36.64
N LEU A 30 -42.84 -23.42 35.61
CA LEU A 30 -43.60 -22.28 35.09
C LEU A 30 -44.25 -22.65 33.76
N LYS A 31 -45.59 -22.79 33.77
CA LYS A 31 -46.39 -23.05 32.57
C LYS A 31 -46.75 -21.73 31.86
N LEU A 32 -46.35 -21.59 30.60
CA LEU A 32 -46.67 -20.45 29.75
C LEU A 32 -48.00 -20.69 29.01
N PRO A 33 -48.74 -19.64 28.60
CA PRO A 33 -50.01 -19.76 27.87
C PRO A 33 -49.92 -20.50 26.53
N ASN A 34 -48.73 -20.60 25.95
CA ASN A 34 -48.46 -21.35 24.72
C ASN A 34 -48.22 -22.85 24.96
N GLY A 35 -48.44 -23.34 26.19
CA GLY A 35 -48.24 -24.74 26.58
C GLY A 35 -46.78 -25.12 26.90
N ARG A 36 -45.82 -24.20 26.76
CA ARG A 36 -44.43 -24.47 27.13
C ARG A 36 -44.26 -24.48 28.65
N ILE A 37 -43.53 -25.45 29.15
CA ILE A 37 -43.23 -25.61 30.58
C ILE A 37 -41.74 -25.35 30.76
N LEU A 38 -41.40 -24.39 31.62
CA LEU A 38 -40.02 -24.12 32.00
C LEU A 38 -39.76 -24.79 33.34
N LYS A 39 -38.78 -25.70 33.38
CA LYS A 39 -38.35 -26.40 34.59
C LYS A 39 -37.27 -25.60 35.32
N HIS A 40 -37.38 -25.54 36.64
CA HIS A 40 -36.51 -24.78 37.53
C HIS A 40 -36.21 -23.33 37.06
N PRO A 41 -37.23 -22.54 36.69
CA PRO A 41 -37.05 -21.18 36.22
C PRO A 41 -36.46 -20.27 37.30
N TYR A 42 -35.30 -19.69 37.02
CA TYR A 42 -34.63 -18.67 37.81
C TYR A 42 -34.67 -17.31 37.11
N ILE A 43 -35.14 -16.28 37.81
CA ILE A 43 -35.26 -14.91 37.25
C ILE A 43 -33.92 -14.20 37.33
N MET A 44 -33.32 -13.89 36.18
CA MET A 44 -32.04 -13.18 36.10
C MET A 44 -32.20 -11.66 36.11
N ASN A 45 -33.12 -11.12 35.32
CA ASN A 45 -33.28 -9.68 35.15
C ASN A 45 -34.73 -9.31 34.81
N LYS A 46 -35.24 -8.23 35.41
CA LYS A 46 -36.58 -7.70 35.17
C LYS A 46 -36.50 -6.42 34.35
N THR A 47 -37.26 -6.37 33.27
CA THR A 47 -37.46 -5.16 32.45
C THR A 47 -38.94 -4.82 32.38
N PRO A 48 -39.35 -3.58 32.02
CA PRO A 48 -40.76 -3.22 31.97
C PRO A 48 -41.60 -4.06 30.99
N THR A 49 -40.99 -4.70 30.00
CA THR A 49 -41.66 -5.50 28.97
C THR A 49 -41.64 -7.00 29.24
N GLY A 50 -40.76 -7.48 30.12
CA GLY A 50 -40.57 -8.90 30.38
C GLY A 50 -39.43 -9.22 31.31
N VAL A 51 -39.17 -10.51 31.48
CA VAL A 51 -38.18 -11.05 32.40
C VAL A 51 -37.25 -11.99 31.65
N ALA A 52 -35.94 -11.85 31.89
CA ALA A 52 -34.96 -12.84 31.49
C ALA A 52 -34.97 -13.97 32.53
N VAL A 53 -35.33 -15.17 32.09
CA VAL A 53 -35.45 -16.37 32.92
C VAL A 53 -34.43 -17.40 32.43
N ALA A 54 -33.57 -17.85 33.32
CA ALA A 54 -32.75 -19.05 33.12
C ALA A 54 -33.58 -20.28 33.53
N HIS A 55 -33.49 -21.35 32.77
CA HIS A 55 -34.14 -22.64 33.03
C HIS A 55 -33.21 -23.76 32.56
N ASP A 56 -33.58 -25.02 32.77
CA ASP A 56 -32.71 -26.18 32.47
C ASP A 56 -32.19 -26.23 31.02
N GLU A 57 -32.97 -25.74 30.05
CA GLU A 57 -32.58 -25.73 28.62
C GLU A 57 -31.81 -24.46 28.20
N GLY A 58 -31.62 -23.49 29.11
CA GLY A 58 -30.88 -22.24 28.84
C GLY A 58 -31.58 -20.98 29.33
N ALA A 59 -31.18 -19.82 28.80
CA ALA A 59 -31.74 -18.52 29.17
C ALA A 59 -32.66 -17.96 28.08
N LYS A 60 -33.84 -17.49 28.46
CA LYS A 60 -34.85 -16.94 27.54
C LYS A 60 -35.47 -15.66 28.09
N PHE A 61 -35.69 -14.69 27.22
CA PHE A 61 -36.45 -13.49 27.55
C PHE A 61 -37.94 -13.73 27.27
N ILE A 62 -38.76 -13.67 28.33
CA ILE A 62 -40.20 -13.91 28.27
C ILE A 62 -40.92 -12.58 28.48
N LYS A 63 -41.80 -12.19 27.56
CA LYS A 63 -42.59 -10.97 27.70
C LYS A 63 -43.71 -11.20 28.72
N TYR A 64 -44.08 -10.17 29.47
CA TYR A 64 -45.19 -10.28 30.43
C TYR A 64 -46.53 -10.60 29.79
N LYS A 65 -46.75 -10.22 28.52
CA LYS A 65 -47.95 -10.59 27.74
C LYS A 65 -48.06 -12.09 27.49
N ASP A 66 -46.94 -12.80 27.53
CA ASP A 66 -46.85 -14.24 27.30
C ASP A 66 -46.73 -15.00 28.63
N MET A 67 -46.99 -14.36 29.77
CA MET A 67 -46.98 -14.98 31.10
C MET A 67 -48.41 -15.10 31.65
N PRO A 68 -48.67 -16.07 32.56
CA PRO A 68 -49.89 -16.06 33.36
C PRO A 68 -50.06 -14.73 34.10
N VAL A 69 -51.28 -14.20 34.13
CA VAL A 69 -51.59 -12.88 34.70
C VAL A 69 -51.13 -12.76 36.16
N ASP A 70 -51.29 -13.83 36.94
CA ASP A 70 -50.94 -13.87 38.36
C ASP A 70 -49.42 -13.77 38.56
N VAL A 71 -48.66 -14.49 37.73
CA VAL A 71 -47.19 -14.44 37.74
C VAL A 71 -46.71 -13.07 37.27
N ALA A 72 -47.26 -12.52 36.20
CA ALA A 72 -46.90 -11.19 35.71
C ALA A 72 -47.14 -10.09 36.76
N LYS A 73 -48.27 -10.15 37.50
CA LYS A 73 -48.55 -9.22 38.61
C LYS A 73 -47.55 -9.38 39.77
N LYS A 74 -47.26 -10.62 40.20
CA LYS A 74 -46.25 -10.91 41.24
C LYS A 74 -44.86 -10.36 40.87
N LEU A 75 -44.53 -10.32 39.57
CA LEU A 75 -43.27 -9.80 39.06
C LEU A 75 -43.25 -8.28 38.82
N GLY A 76 -44.34 -7.57 39.14
CA GLY A 76 -44.42 -6.12 39.05
C GLY A 76 -44.79 -5.57 37.67
N TYR A 77 -45.51 -6.34 36.85
CA TYR A 77 -45.94 -5.87 35.52
C TYR A 77 -46.91 -4.68 35.62
N SER A 78 -46.60 -3.60 34.89
CA SER A 78 -47.48 -2.45 34.70
C SER A 78 -47.63 -2.12 33.21
N PRO A 79 -48.86 -2.16 32.64
CA PRO A 79 -49.07 -1.98 31.20
C PRO A 79 -48.65 -0.58 30.71
N LYS A 80 -48.87 0.46 31.52
CA LYS A 80 -48.44 1.83 31.21
C LYS A 80 -46.91 1.95 31.13
N SER A 81 -46.19 1.26 32.01
CA SER A 81 -44.71 1.27 32.01
C SER A 81 -44.14 0.52 30.80
N ALA A 82 -44.77 -0.61 30.44
CA ALA A 82 -44.37 -1.42 29.28
C ALA A 82 -44.54 -0.64 27.98
N GLN A 83 -45.68 0.03 27.78
CA GLN A 83 -45.95 0.86 26.59
C GLN A 83 -44.92 1.99 26.44
N LYS A 84 -44.66 2.76 27.51
CA LYS A 84 -43.65 3.83 27.50
C LYS A 84 -42.26 3.30 27.15
N TYR A 85 -41.91 2.11 27.63
CA TYR A 85 -40.63 1.48 27.33
C TYR A 85 -40.54 1.00 25.87
N GLU A 86 -41.61 0.40 25.32
CA GLU A 86 -41.69 0.00 23.92
C GLU A 86 -41.55 1.21 22.98
N GLU A 87 -42.22 2.32 23.28
CA GLU A 87 -42.08 3.57 22.53
C GLU A 87 -40.65 4.12 22.58
N LYS A 88 -40.02 4.12 23.76
CA LYS A 88 -38.63 4.54 23.94
C LYS A 88 -37.68 3.66 23.12
N LEU A 89 -37.87 2.35 23.12
CA LEU A 89 -37.09 1.42 22.30
C LEU A 89 -37.29 1.67 20.80
N LYS A 90 -38.53 1.90 20.35
CA LYS A 90 -38.83 2.23 18.95
C LYS A 90 -38.11 3.51 18.53
N LYS A 91 -38.20 4.58 19.33
CA LYS A 91 -37.48 5.84 19.08
C LYS A 91 -35.97 5.62 19.04
N ARG A 92 -35.40 4.86 19.98
CA ARG A 92 -33.95 4.54 20.01
C ARG A 92 -33.53 3.76 18.76
N ARG A 93 -34.31 2.77 18.33
CA ARG A 93 -34.04 1.98 17.10
C ARG A 93 -34.08 2.87 15.86
N GLN A 94 -35.07 3.76 15.75
CA GLN A 94 -35.18 4.73 14.66
C GLN A 94 -33.97 5.67 14.63
N GLN A 95 -33.58 6.24 15.78
CA GLN A 95 -32.40 7.09 15.89
C GLN A 95 -31.11 6.36 15.51
N GLN A 96 -30.94 5.11 15.95
CA GLN A 96 -29.78 4.29 15.58
C GLN A 96 -29.77 3.94 14.09
N ALA A 97 -30.92 3.66 13.49
CA ALA A 97 -31.03 3.39 12.05
C ALA A 97 -30.64 4.63 11.23
N VAL A 98 -31.14 5.82 11.60
CA VAL A 98 -30.77 7.09 10.96
C VAL A 98 -29.27 7.37 11.12
N LYS A 99 -28.71 7.16 12.31
CA LYS A 99 -27.27 7.33 12.55
C LYS A 99 -26.43 6.40 11.68
N LYS A 100 -26.75 5.11 11.64
CA LYS A 100 -26.06 4.12 10.78
C LYS A 100 -26.16 4.47 9.29
N ALA A 101 -27.33 4.94 8.84
CA ALA A 101 -27.51 5.38 7.46
C ALA A 101 -26.60 6.58 7.13
N ARG A 102 -26.56 7.60 8.00
CA ARG A 102 -25.67 8.76 7.85
C ARG A 102 -24.19 8.36 7.84
N GLU A 103 -23.77 7.46 8.73
CA GLU A 103 -22.40 6.95 8.77
C GLU A 103 -22.04 6.17 7.50
N ALA A 104 -22.96 5.36 6.97
CA ALA A 104 -22.75 4.62 5.72
C ALA A 104 -22.63 5.57 4.51
N GLU A 105 -23.45 6.62 4.45
CA GLU A 105 -23.33 7.64 3.40
C GLU A 105 -22.04 8.44 3.52
N ALA A 106 -21.65 8.84 4.73
CA ALA A 106 -20.39 9.53 4.99
C ALA A 106 -19.19 8.66 4.57
N LYS A 107 -19.21 7.37 4.91
CA LYS A 107 -18.18 6.40 4.49
C LYS A 107 -18.11 6.27 2.97
N LYS A 108 -19.24 6.13 2.28
CA LYS A 108 -19.28 6.09 0.81
C LYS A 108 -18.67 7.36 0.17
N LYS A 109 -19.00 8.54 0.70
CA LYS A 109 -18.43 9.83 0.25
C LYS A 109 -16.92 9.87 0.48
N TYR A 110 -16.47 9.45 1.67
CA TYR A 110 -15.05 9.38 2.01
C TYR A 110 -14.29 8.42 1.08
N ASP A 111 -14.81 7.21 0.86
CA ASP A 111 -14.18 6.20 0.00
C ASP A 111 -14.07 6.69 -1.45
N ALA A 112 -15.09 7.41 -1.95
CA ALA A 112 -15.06 8.03 -3.27
C ALA A 112 -13.98 9.12 -3.37
N LEU A 113 -13.87 10.00 -2.38
CA LEU A 113 -12.82 11.02 -2.32
C LEU A 113 -11.43 10.40 -2.21
N TYR A 114 -11.28 9.36 -1.40
CA TYR A 114 -10.03 8.63 -1.24
C TYR A 114 -9.58 8.00 -2.57
N LYS A 115 -10.48 7.32 -3.29
CA LYS A 115 -10.20 6.75 -4.62
C LYS A 115 -9.73 7.82 -5.61
N LYS A 116 -10.38 8.99 -5.65
CA LYS A 116 -9.96 10.11 -6.50
C LYS A 116 -8.57 10.63 -6.15
N ARG A 117 -8.25 10.78 -4.86
CA ARG A 117 -6.91 11.20 -4.40
C ARG A 117 -5.85 10.19 -4.81
N MET A 118 -6.11 8.90 -4.60
CA MET A 118 -5.18 7.83 -4.98
C MET A 118 -4.91 7.80 -6.48
N GLN A 119 -5.93 8.00 -7.31
CA GLN A 119 -5.75 8.12 -8.77
C GLN A 119 -4.87 9.32 -9.14
N LYS A 120 -5.09 10.48 -8.50
CA LYS A 120 -4.26 11.68 -8.72
C LYS A 120 -2.79 11.42 -8.34
N TYR A 121 -2.53 10.74 -7.22
CA TYR A 121 -1.17 10.37 -6.83
C TYR A 121 -0.50 9.43 -7.84
N ARG A 122 -1.22 8.41 -8.33
CA ARG A 122 -0.69 7.49 -9.35
C ARG A 122 -0.32 8.22 -10.65
N ILE A 123 -1.14 9.17 -11.09
CA ILE A 123 -0.84 10.01 -12.26
C ILE A 123 0.43 10.83 -12.01
N HIS A 124 0.53 11.53 -10.88
CA HIS A 124 1.72 12.32 -10.56
C HIS A 124 3.00 11.49 -10.44
N GLU A 125 2.91 10.29 -9.87
CA GLU A 125 4.05 9.38 -9.77
C GLU A 125 4.56 8.98 -11.17
N LEU A 126 3.66 8.65 -12.10
CA LEU A 126 4.03 8.32 -13.47
C LEU A 126 4.60 9.53 -14.22
N GLU A 127 4.01 10.72 -14.07
CA GLU A 127 4.55 11.95 -14.66
C GLU A 127 5.98 12.21 -14.19
N ARG A 128 6.26 11.97 -12.91
CA ARG A 128 7.61 12.09 -12.35
C ARG A 128 8.57 11.09 -12.99
N LYS A 129 8.20 9.80 -13.07
CA LYS A 129 9.02 8.75 -13.70
C LYS A 129 9.32 9.04 -15.16
N ILE A 130 8.30 9.43 -15.94
CA ILE A 130 8.47 9.85 -17.33
C ILE A 130 9.48 11.01 -17.42
N LYS A 131 9.37 12.01 -16.56
CA LYS A 131 10.31 13.15 -16.54
C LYS A 131 11.74 12.71 -16.23
N GLU A 132 11.93 11.85 -15.23
CA GLU A 132 13.24 11.29 -14.86
C GLU A 132 13.86 10.53 -16.04
N TYR A 133 13.07 9.71 -16.72
CA TYR A 133 13.54 8.93 -17.85
C TYR A 133 13.88 9.80 -19.05
N LYS A 134 13.06 10.81 -19.37
CA LYS A 134 13.37 11.80 -20.43
C LYS A 134 14.69 12.50 -20.17
N VAL A 135 15.00 12.84 -18.92
CA VAL A 135 16.29 13.44 -18.56
C VAL A 135 17.44 12.45 -18.77
N ARG A 136 17.28 11.17 -18.40
CA ARG A 136 18.31 10.15 -18.63
C ARG A 136 18.55 9.89 -20.11
N ILE A 137 17.49 9.75 -20.91
CA ILE A 137 17.58 9.60 -22.37
C ILE A 137 18.35 10.76 -22.98
N LYS A 138 18.02 12.01 -22.64
CA LYS A 138 18.77 13.19 -23.11
C LYS A 138 20.27 13.16 -22.76
N ARG A 139 20.63 12.61 -21.60
CA ARG A 139 22.05 12.41 -21.24
C ARG A 139 22.69 11.33 -22.10
N LEU A 140 22.01 10.21 -22.32
CA LEU A 140 22.49 9.12 -23.17
C LEU A 140 22.67 9.58 -24.63
N GLU A 141 21.73 10.36 -25.17
CA GLU A 141 21.83 10.98 -26.50
C GLU A 141 23.11 11.81 -26.69
N TYR A 142 23.61 12.41 -25.61
CA TYR A 142 24.86 13.16 -25.61
C TYR A 142 26.10 12.27 -25.34
N GLU A 143 25.98 11.30 -24.45
CA GLU A 143 27.08 10.41 -24.03
C GLU A 143 27.48 9.41 -25.13
N ILE A 144 26.50 8.83 -25.84
CA ILE A 144 26.74 7.86 -26.92
C ILE A 144 27.66 8.40 -28.03
N PRO A 145 27.36 9.55 -28.68
CA PRO A 145 28.22 10.07 -29.75
C PRO A 145 29.61 10.50 -29.25
N ARG A 146 29.72 10.89 -27.96
CA ARG A 146 31.02 11.16 -27.34
C ARG A 146 31.84 9.86 -27.23
N LEU A 147 31.25 8.80 -26.71
CA LEU A 147 31.90 7.49 -26.58
C LEU A 147 32.26 6.89 -27.95
N GLU A 148 31.45 7.11 -28.99
CA GLU A 148 31.77 6.69 -30.36
C GLU A 148 33.02 7.40 -30.91
N LYS A 149 33.13 8.72 -30.68
CA LYS A 149 34.33 9.49 -31.04
C LYS A 149 35.56 9.05 -30.27
N ASP A 150 35.42 8.77 -28.98
CA ASP A 150 36.54 8.30 -28.17
C ASP A 150 36.97 6.90 -28.60
N LYS A 151 36.01 5.99 -28.88
CA LYS A 151 36.25 4.66 -29.44
C LYS A 151 37.03 4.73 -30.76
N SER A 152 36.67 5.63 -31.68
CA SER A 152 37.39 5.78 -32.95
C SER A 152 38.81 6.32 -32.72
N LYS A 153 38.99 7.32 -31.87
CA LYS A 153 40.33 7.86 -31.53
C LYS A 153 41.26 6.79 -30.97
N PHE A 154 40.80 5.99 -30.01
CA PHE A 154 41.62 4.91 -29.42
C PHE A 154 42.00 3.85 -30.47
N ARG A 155 41.09 3.54 -31.39
CA ARG A 155 41.37 2.64 -32.52
C ARG A 155 42.43 3.22 -33.44
N ASP A 156 42.26 4.47 -33.86
CA ASP A 156 43.16 5.14 -34.82
C ASP A 156 44.57 5.31 -34.21
N GLU A 157 44.65 5.70 -32.94
CA GLU A 157 45.91 5.81 -32.20
C GLU A 157 46.62 4.45 -32.06
N ALA A 158 45.88 3.38 -31.78
CA ALA A 158 46.44 2.02 -31.75
C ALA A 158 46.96 1.58 -33.12
N VAL A 159 46.22 1.90 -34.20
CA VAL A 159 46.64 1.62 -35.59
C VAL A 159 47.89 2.41 -35.94
N ASP A 160 47.96 3.69 -35.59
CA ASP A 160 49.13 4.53 -35.86
C ASP A 160 50.38 4.07 -35.11
N LEU A 161 50.23 3.68 -33.84
CA LEU A 161 51.35 3.12 -33.05
C LEU A 161 51.81 1.75 -33.55
N SER A 162 50.95 1.00 -34.24
CA SER A 162 51.30 -0.28 -34.85
C SER A 162 52.11 -0.13 -36.15
N LYS A 163 52.08 1.05 -36.79
CA LYS A 163 52.90 1.32 -37.97
C LYS A 163 54.38 1.34 -37.58
N PRO A 164 55.28 0.71 -38.37
CA PRO A 164 56.71 0.81 -38.12
C PRO A 164 57.15 2.28 -38.21
N ALA A 165 57.97 2.76 -37.26
CA ALA A 165 58.37 4.19 -37.20
C ALA A 165 59.36 4.65 -38.30
N GLY A 166 59.40 3.94 -39.42
CA GLY A 166 60.14 4.31 -40.61
C GLY A 166 59.19 4.23 -41.79
N GLY A 167 58.38 5.27 -41.98
CA GLY A 167 57.61 5.45 -43.21
C GLY A 167 58.54 5.81 -44.37
N ASN A 168 59.34 4.85 -44.82
CA ASN A 168 59.80 4.65 -46.19
C ASN A 168 60.71 3.40 -46.19
N SER A 169 60.13 2.20 -46.19
CA SER A 169 60.86 0.96 -46.49
C SER A 169 60.96 0.71 -48.00
N GLY A 170 60.94 1.79 -48.80
CA GLY A 170 61.50 1.76 -50.13
C GLY A 170 63.00 1.47 -50.00
N THR A 171 63.38 0.23 -50.31
CA THR A 171 64.76 -0.17 -50.64
C THR A 171 65.84 0.11 -49.58
N CYS A 172 65.97 -0.79 -48.60
CA CYS A 172 67.25 -1.02 -47.90
C CYS A 172 67.59 -2.52 -47.92
N PHE A 173 67.36 -3.15 -49.07
CA PHE A 173 67.92 -4.45 -49.39
C PHE A 173 69.38 -4.18 -49.83
N TRP A 174 70.35 -4.58 -48.98
CA TRP A 174 71.77 -4.76 -49.31
C TRP A 174 72.69 -3.53 -49.49
N ARG A 175 72.98 -2.78 -48.43
CA ARG A 175 74.30 -2.15 -48.30
C ARG A 175 74.84 -2.32 -46.88
N GLY A 176 75.97 -3.01 -46.81
CA GLY A 176 76.51 -3.59 -45.59
C GLY A 176 76.95 -2.58 -44.54
N GLY A 177 76.92 -3.06 -43.29
CA GLY A 177 77.75 -2.55 -42.21
C GLY A 177 77.15 -1.40 -41.43
N PHE A 178 76.25 -1.71 -40.49
CA PHE A 178 76.28 -1.13 -39.14
C PHE A 178 75.35 -1.96 -38.25
N VAL A 179 75.92 -2.78 -37.37
CA VAL A 179 75.18 -3.51 -36.31
C VAL A 179 74.77 -2.47 -35.27
N ALA A 180 73.75 -1.69 -35.59
CA ALA A 180 73.17 -0.73 -34.66
C ALA A 180 72.56 -1.50 -33.47
N ASN A 181 73.06 -1.17 -32.28
CA ASN A 181 72.77 -1.73 -30.95
C ASN A 181 71.33 -2.32 -30.81
N SER A 182 71.21 -3.65 -30.83
CA SER A 182 69.91 -4.37 -30.81
C SER A 182 69.11 -4.20 -29.51
N SER A 183 69.76 -3.74 -28.44
CA SER A 183 69.15 -3.57 -27.12
C SER A 183 68.18 -2.37 -27.07
N SER A 184 68.52 -1.25 -27.73
CA SER A 184 67.69 -0.03 -27.74
C SER A 184 66.38 -0.26 -28.49
N ARG A 185 66.43 -0.88 -29.68
CA ARG A 185 65.24 -1.23 -30.49
C ARG A 185 64.29 -2.17 -29.75
N ARG A 186 64.81 -3.14 -29.00
CA ARG A 186 63.98 -4.04 -28.16
C ARG A 186 63.26 -3.27 -27.05
N SER A 187 63.93 -2.30 -26.43
CA SER A 187 63.33 -1.51 -25.35
C SER A 187 62.18 -0.62 -25.85
N GLU A 188 62.34 0.01 -27.02
CA GLU A 188 61.30 0.83 -27.65
C GLU A 188 60.10 -0.01 -28.09
N HIS A 189 60.35 -1.16 -28.70
CA HIS A 189 59.28 -2.07 -29.09
C HIS A 189 58.46 -2.54 -27.89
N ARG A 190 59.11 -2.86 -26.75
CA ARG A 190 58.40 -3.21 -25.51
C ARG A 190 57.56 -2.06 -24.98
N LYS A 191 58.07 -0.82 -25.02
CA LYS A 191 57.31 0.37 -24.60
C LYS A 191 56.08 0.57 -25.48
N ARG A 192 56.23 0.51 -26.80
CA ARG A 192 55.10 0.61 -27.76
C ARG A 192 54.06 -0.46 -27.53
N TYR A 193 54.49 -1.71 -27.37
CA TYR A 193 53.57 -2.81 -27.10
C TYR A 193 52.75 -2.58 -25.82
N LYS A 194 53.38 -2.10 -24.73
CA LYS A 194 52.65 -1.76 -23.50
C LYS A 194 51.61 -0.66 -23.73
N VAL A 195 51.97 0.39 -24.49
CA VAL A 195 51.03 1.47 -24.83
C VAL A 195 49.87 0.92 -25.67
N VAL A 196 50.14 0.17 -26.73
CA VAL A 196 49.11 -0.45 -27.59
C VAL A 196 48.19 -1.38 -26.78
N SER A 197 48.75 -2.19 -25.87
CA SER A 197 47.96 -3.04 -24.99
C SER A 197 47.07 -2.23 -24.05
N SER A 198 47.57 -1.13 -23.49
CA SER A 198 46.76 -0.23 -22.64
C SER A 198 45.63 0.45 -23.42
N LEU A 199 45.89 0.92 -24.65
CA LEU A 199 44.88 1.48 -25.54
C LEU A 199 43.83 0.44 -25.93
N GLY A 200 44.24 -0.81 -26.17
CA GLY A 200 43.34 -1.94 -26.40
C GLY A 200 42.39 -2.18 -25.24
N ASN A 201 42.89 -2.13 -23.99
CA ASN A 201 42.06 -2.28 -22.80
C ASN A 201 41.05 -1.13 -22.65
N GLU A 202 41.47 0.12 -22.88
CA GLU A 202 40.57 1.28 -22.82
C GLU A 202 39.52 1.24 -23.94
N TYR A 203 39.91 0.82 -25.16
CA TYR A 203 38.99 0.57 -26.27
C TYR A 203 37.93 -0.46 -25.90
N SER A 204 38.32 -1.60 -25.32
CA SER A 204 37.39 -2.64 -24.88
C SER A 204 36.42 -2.13 -23.81
N LYS A 205 36.91 -1.37 -22.82
CA LYS A 205 36.04 -0.75 -21.79
C LYS A 205 35.03 0.23 -22.40
N ILE A 206 35.48 1.06 -23.33
CA ILE A 206 34.60 2.05 -24.00
C ILE A 206 33.58 1.34 -24.90
N SER A 207 33.98 0.29 -25.63
CA SER A 207 33.06 -0.49 -26.45
C SER A 207 31.96 -1.13 -25.60
N PHE A 208 32.34 -1.74 -24.47
CA PHE A 208 31.39 -2.34 -23.54
C PHE A 208 30.40 -1.31 -22.98
N ARG A 209 30.90 -0.16 -22.49
CA ARG A 209 30.04 0.93 -22.00
C ARG A 209 29.12 1.50 -23.09
N LEU A 210 29.62 1.60 -24.32
CA LEU A 210 28.84 2.08 -25.46
C LEU A 210 27.67 1.15 -25.76
N GLU A 211 27.91 -0.16 -25.77
CA GLU A 211 26.86 -1.18 -25.95
C GLU A 211 25.84 -1.09 -24.81
N GLU A 212 26.31 -1.06 -23.55
CA GLU A 212 25.43 -0.91 -22.39
C GLU A 212 24.55 0.35 -22.46
N TYR A 213 25.11 1.48 -22.94
CA TYR A 213 24.38 2.73 -23.06
C TYR A 213 23.36 2.72 -24.20
N LYS A 214 23.65 2.02 -25.30
CA LYS A 214 22.70 1.83 -26.40
C LYS A 214 21.52 0.96 -25.95
N ASP A 215 21.81 -0.15 -25.27
CA ASP A 215 20.80 -1.03 -24.70
C ASP A 215 19.94 -0.30 -23.65
N GLU A 216 20.58 0.50 -22.78
CA GLU A 216 19.86 1.31 -21.80
C GLU A 216 18.95 2.35 -22.48
N PHE A 217 19.43 3.00 -23.54
CA PHE A 217 18.68 3.98 -24.31
C PHE A 217 17.43 3.36 -24.96
N GLU A 218 17.58 2.22 -25.64
CA GLU A 218 16.47 1.51 -26.29
C GLU A 218 15.43 1.06 -25.27
N ARG A 219 15.85 0.38 -24.20
CA ARG A 219 14.96 -0.06 -23.13
C ARG A 219 14.19 1.10 -22.51
N LYS A 220 14.87 2.19 -22.15
CA LYS A 220 14.21 3.34 -21.53
C LYS A 220 13.27 4.07 -22.49
N SER A 221 13.57 4.09 -23.77
CA SER A 221 12.70 4.68 -24.79
C SER A 221 11.36 3.92 -24.87
N LEU A 222 11.42 2.59 -24.89
CA LEU A 222 10.22 1.73 -24.87
C LEU A 222 9.44 1.89 -23.55
N GLU A 223 10.12 1.88 -22.40
CA GLU A 223 9.47 2.07 -21.09
C GLU A 223 8.75 3.42 -20.98
N ILE A 224 9.30 4.50 -21.56
CA ILE A 224 8.61 5.79 -21.61
C ILE A 224 7.33 5.71 -22.43
N GLU A 225 7.37 5.10 -23.62
CA GLU A 225 6.20 4.97 -24.49
C GLU A 225 5.07 4.21 -23.78
N GLU A 226 5.40 3.10 -23.11
CA GLU A 226 4.44 2.36 -22.29
C GLU A 226 3.85 3.22 -21.15
N MET A 227 4.70 3.95 -20.41
CA MET A 227 4.24 4.82 -19.34
C MET A 227 3.37 5.98 -19.85
N GLU A 228 3.69 6.55 -21.02
CA GLU A 228 2.89 7.61 -21.65
C GLU A 228 1.53 7.08 -22.10
N ASN A 229 1.48 5.87 -22.67
CA ASN A 229 0.23 5.18 -23.00
C ASN A 229 -0.62 4.90 -21.76
N GLN A 230 -0.01 4.41 -20.68
CA GLN A 230 -0.67 4.21 -19.39
C GLN A 230 -1.21 5.52 -18.80
N LEU A 231 -0.41 6.59 -18.85
CA LEU A 231 -0.80 7.92 -18.40
C LEU A 231 -1.99 8.45 -19.19
N ALA A 232 -1.96 8.32 -20.52
CA ALA A 232 -3.06 8.73 -21.40
C ALA A 232 -4.35 7.96 -21.08
N ALA A 233 -4.25 6.64 -20.86
CA ALA A 233 -5.39 5.81 -20.46
C ALA A 233 -5.96 6.24 -19.09
N MET A 234 -5.10 6.58 -18.12
CA MET A 234 -5.54 7.08 -16.81
C MET A 234 -6.19 8.46 -16.88
N LYS A 235 -5.63 9.39 -17.66
CA LYS A 235 -6.22 10.72 -17.89
C LYS A 235 -7.55 10.66 -18.63
N LYS A 236 -7.70 9.71 -19.57
CA LYS A 236 -8.98 9.42 -20.22
C LYS A 236 -10.03 8.90 -19.23
N LYS A 237 -9.64 7.97 -18.34
CA LYS A 237 -10.53 7.43 -17.29
C LYS A 237 -10.91 8.45 -16.22
N SER A 238 -10.03 9.39 -15.89
CA SER A 238 -10.30 10.43 -14.88
C SER A 238 -11.17 11.59 -15.39
N GLY A 239 -11.47 11.63 -16.69
CA GLY A 239 -12.22 12.71 -17.33
C GLY A 239 -11.42 14.00 -17.53
N GLN A 240 -10.12 14.01 -17.24
CA GLN A 240 -9.25 15.18 -17.43
C GLN A 240 -9.00 15.53 -18.90
N ASN A 241 -9.26 14.60 -19.82
CA ASN A 241 -9.16 14.85 -21.26
C ASN A 241 -10.49 15.32 -21.89
N GLY A 242 -11.53 15.58 -21.10
CA GLY A 242 -12.83 16.03 -21.58
C GLY A 242 -12.85 17.53 -21.90
N PHE A 243 -13.55 17.90 -22.98
CA PHE A 243 -13.81 19.26 -23.50
C PHE A 243 -13.99 20.37 -22.44
N PHE A 244 -14.51 20.05 -21.26
CA PHE A 244 -14.71 20.98 -20.15
C PHE A 244 -13.42 21.48 -19.47
N SER A 245 -12.26 20.84 -19.65
CA SER A 245 -11.00 21.34 -19.09
C SER A 245 -10.41 22.54 -19.86
N LYS A 246 -11.00 22.91 -21.01
CA LYS A 246 -10.62 24.10 -21.81
C LYS A 246 -11.58 25.27 -21.65
N LEU A 247 -12.72 25.07 -20.97
CA LEU A 247 -13.78 26.08 -20.77
C LEU A 247 -13.69 26.82 -19.43
N PHE A 248 -12.76 26.40 -18.56
CA PHE A 248 -12.40 27.04 -17.30
C PHE A 248 -10.88 27.16 -17.24
#